data_AF-A0A4R8MHK3-F1
#
_entry.id   AF-A0A4R8MHK3-F1
#
_cell.length_a   1.000
_cell.length_b   1.000
_cell.length_c   1.000
_cell.angle_alpha   90.00
_cell.angle_beta   90.00
_cell.angle_gamma   90.00
#
_symmetry.space_group_name_H-M   'P 1'
#
loop_
_entity.id
_entity.type
_entity.pdbx_description
1 polymer ?
#
loop_
_entity_poly.entity_id
_entity_poly.type
_entity_poly.pdbx_seq_one_letter_code
_entity_poly.pdbx_strand_id
1 'polypeptide(L)'
;MIKPTPNIRETLFSSLKCSLTKEKTTILSIRFGLFFTVLLCQFAEAQLAVRNNAYVYVNDEIVFVEDDINLGEPASTIYLRTEAQIIQGIGTTGNSGEGALSVYQDGNVGAYEYNYWCSPTGLPAATAGNGLFGITLLNDIVDDVNSTSAGTTHQPGYNGTSAPLNIEPYWIWTYPAGTDYTGWVYAGDATLIAPGYGFSMKGTVGSGENQNYDFRGKPNTGTISITVVNGSETLVGNPYPSAMDAHAYIWDAENRNVFDGVLRYWEQDPTTDSHNLASYDGGYTTYTIDEFSFVPTIVPAVFKTYNTDGTEAGNSGTTNTGKIPERYIPIGQGFKILANASGTLKAKNSHRVYEKESGGNSAFFKSANSKGEKTENSIFTTVAEDTKRFRLNISFNNLYSRQLVETFNDRATESFDRGLEIKQNENDKLGSDAYWLLENEAYLAQALPFNEAMKIPLHITIANDMPVNIKIADVQNFDSDLPIFIHDKTTDLYVNLQSQDFSVNLDAGNYTERFEVTFRADVTLATEEHLVDSMDAIQNNTTDILKVLNPSNLDIKSILVYDVSGKQVITERPNDISNAYELSTKQLSTGVYIVKATLDNNTTFNKKIIIN
;
A
#
# COMPACT_ATOMS: atom_id res chain seq x y z
N MET A 1 8.24 -42.87 -28.92
CA MET A 1 9.71 -42.85 -28.80
C MET A 1 10.04 -42.10 -27.53
N ILE A 2 10.43 -42.84 -26.49
CA ILE A 2 10.80 -42.29 -25.19
C ILE A 2 12.24 -41.78 -25.28
N LYS A 3 12.50 -40.54 -24.85
CA LYS A 3 13.73 -40.18 -24.14
C LYS A 3 13.55 -38.87 -23.35
N PRO A 4 14.21 -38.73 -22.18
CA PRO A 4 13.85 -37.77 -21.13
C PRO A 4 14.83 -36.58 -21.02
N THR A 5 14.35 -35.48 -20.45
CA THR A 5 15.09 -34.40 -19.74
C THR A 5 15.35 -34.81 -18.26
N PRO A 6 16.00 -34.04 -17.36
CA PRO A 6 16.77 -32.78 -17.46
C PRO A 6 18.07 -32.76 -16.59
N ASN A 7 18.88 -31.69 -16.67
CA ASN A 7 19.25 -30.83 -15.51
C ASN A 7 20.29 -29.76 -15.89
N ILE A 8 19.90 -28.49 -15.72
CA ILE A 8 20.77 -27.32 -15.75
C ILE A 8 20.87 -26.84 -14.31
N ARG A 9 22.09 -26.89 -13.75
CA ARG A 9 22.45 -26.29 -12.46
C ARG A 9 23.85 -25.69 -12.62
N GLU A 10 24.03 -24.51 -12.03
CA GLU A 10 25.31 -23.83 -11.74
C GLU A 10 25.97 -23.04 -12.88
N THR A 11 25.55 -21.78 -13.00
CA THR A 11 26.40 -20.68 -13.44
C THR A 11 26.35 -19.59 -12.38
N LEU A 12 27.44 -19.43 -11.64
CA LEU A 12 27.94 -18.19 -11.02
C LEU A 12 29.01 -18.61 -10.00
N PHE A 13 30.28 -18.38 -10.36
CA PHE A 13 31.46 -18.13 -9.50
C PHE A 13 32.73 -18.50 -10.30
N SER A 14 33.13 -17.63 -11.23
CA SER A 14 34.49 -17.69 -11.77
C SER A 14 35.03 -16.28 -12.05
N SER A 15 35.52 -15.62 -11.01
CA SER A 15 36.51 -14.56 -11.19
C SER A 15 37.38 -14.43 -9.95
N LEU A 16 38.51 -15.11 -9.95
CA LEU A 16 39.72 -14.69 -9.24
C LEU A 16 40.89 -15.49 -9.86
N LYS A 17 41.38 -15.06 -11.03
CA LYS A 17 42.67 -15.52 -11.57
C LYS A 17 43.74 -14.55 -11.13
N CYS A 18 44.47 -14.91 -10.08
CA CYS A 18 45.73 -14.27 -9.72
C CYS A 18 46.80 -14.69 -10.74
N SER A 19 47.39 -13.70 -11.40
CA SER A 19 48.48 -13.85 -12.38
C SER A 19 49.80 -14.05 -11.64
N LEU A 20 50.46 -15.20 -11.83
CA LEU A 20 51.84 -15.43 -11.40
C LEU A 20 52.74 -15.51 -12.63
N THR A 21 53.54 -14.47 -12.82
CA THR A 21 54.61 -14.40 -13.81
C THR A 21 55.81 -15.27 -13.40
N LYS A 22 56.29 -16.03 -14.37
CA LYS A 22 57.49 -16.89 -14.33
C LYS A 22 58.77 -16.05 -14.21
N GLU A 23 59.65 -16.43 -13.30
CA GLU A 23 61.10 -16.23 -13.47
C GLU A 23 61.90 -17.48 -13.05
N LYS A 24 63.04 -17.66 -13.70
CA LYS A 24 63.81 -18.91 -13.85
C LYS A 24 64.81 -19.19 -12.70
N THR A 25 64.80 -20.45 -12.26
CA THR A 25 65.94 -21.40 -12.07
C THR A 25 67.23 -20.95 -11.33
N THR A 26 67.60 -21.65 -10.23
CA THR A 26 68.82 -22.52 -10.09
C THR A 26 68.97 -23.16 -8.68
N ILE A 27 68.73 -24.49 -8.61
CA ILE A 27 69.47 -25.65 -8.02
C ILE A 27 70.04 -25.69 -6.57
N LEU A 28 69.75 -26.84 -5.90
CA LEU A 28 70.37 -27.54 -4.73
C LEU A 28 70.08 -26.96 -3.32
N SER A 29 69.70 -27.68 -2.26
CA SER A 29 69.74 -29.12 -1.95
C SER A 29 68.99 -29.42 -0.62
N ILE A 30 68.42 -30.64 -0.47
CA ILE A 30 68.33 -31.44 0.78
C ILE A 30 67.26 -31.04 1.85
N ARG A 31 66.08 -31.69 1.86
CA ARG A 31 65.63 -32.78 2.79
C ARG A 31 64.13 -33.02 2.66
N PHE A 32 63.79 -34.31 2.61
CA PHE A 32 62.44 -34.86 2.69
C PHE A 32 61.84 -34.56 4.08
N GLY A 33 60.77 -33.78 4.09
CA GLY A 33 59.86 -33.64 5.22
C GLY A 33 58.47 -33.47 4.64
N LEU A 34 57.77 -34.58 4.41
CA LEU A 34 56.40 -34.60 3.92
C LEU A 34 55.50 -34.08 5.05
N PHE A 35 55.40 -32.76 5.20
CA PHE A 35 54.35 -32.13 5.98
C PHE A 35 53.10 -32.17 5.10
N PHE A 36 52.26 -33.18 5.33
CA PHE A 36 50.89 -33.21 4.84
C PHE A 36 50.14 -32.13 5.64
N THR A 37 50.24 -30.87 5.20
CA THR A 37 49.41 -29.80 5.72
C THR A 37 48.00 -30.10 5.25
N VAL A 38 47.23 -30.82 6.08
CA VAL A 38 45.78 -30.82 5.98
C VAL A 38 45.38 -29.37 6.17
N LEU A 39 45.06 -28.68 5.08
CA LEU A 39 44.38 -27.40 5.12
C LEU A 39 42.96 -27.72 5.60
N LEU A 40 42.81 -27.89 6.92
CA LEU A 40 41.52 -27.75 7.57
C LEU A 40 41.13 -26.30 7.31
N CYS A 41 40.23 -26.08 6.35
CA CYS A 41 39.41 -24.87 6.36
C CYS A 41 38.68 -24.90 7.70
N GLN A 42 39.27 -24.27 8.71
CA GLN A 42 38.50 -23.88 9.88
C GLN A 42 37.49 -22.86 9.34
N PHE A 43 36.20 -23.20 9.45
CA PHE A 43 35.15 -22.21 9.37
C PHE A 43 35.48 -21.18 10.45
N ALA A 44 36.03 -20.04 10.05
CA ALA A 44 36.21 -18.94 10.97
C ALA A 44 34.80 -18.42 11.26
N GLU A 45 34.31 -18.64 12.47
CA GLU A 45 33.06 -18.04 12.92
C GLU A 45 33.31 -16.53 12.99
N ALA A 46 32.74 -15.79 12.04
CA ALA A 46 32.96 -14.36 11.90
C ALA A 46 32.14 -13.59 12.96
N GLN A 47 32.63 -13.58 14.19
CA GLN A 47 32.13 -12.76 15.30
C GLN A 47 32.79 -11.37 15.30
N LEU A 48 32.07 -10.34 15.75
CA LEU A 48 32.56 -8.96 15.80
C LEU A 48 32.60 -8.46 17.25
N ALA A 49 33.80 -8.21 17.77
CA ALA A 49 33.98 -7.61 19.10
C ALA A 49 34.56 -6.20 18.98
N VAL A 50 33.88 -5.23 19.60
CA VAL A 50 34.37 -3.86 19.78
C VAL A 50 34.64 -3.64 21.26
N ARG A 51 35.85 -3.19 21.60
CA ARG A 51 36.33 -3.14 22.99
C ARG A 51 36.84 -1.76 23.39
N ASN A 52 36.86 -1.52 24.69
CA ASN A 52 37.27 -0.27 25.33
C ASN A 52 36.43 0.91 24.83
N ASN A 53 37.09 1.95 24.34
CA ASN A 53 36.48 3.10 23.66
C ASN A 53 36.68 3.06 22.14
N ALA A 54 36.98 1.88 21.57
CA ALA A 54 37.09 1.73 20.12
C ALA A 54 35.69 1.83 19.48
N TYR A 55 35.67 2.18 18.21
CA TYR A 55 34.44 2.16 17.42
C TYR A 55 34.67 1.57 16.03
N VAL A 56 33.58 1.07 15.44
CA VAL A 56 33.49 0.73 14.02
C VAL A 56 32.59 1.77 13.37
N TYR A 57 33.05 2.39 12.28
CA TYR A 57 32.27 3.37 11.52
C TYR A 57 31.99 2.81 10.13
N VAL A 58 30.71 2.65 9.81
CA VAL A 58 30.21 2.09 8.55
C VAL A 58 29.41 3.18 7.87
N ASN A 59 29.77 3.51 6.63
CA ASN A 59 29.10 4.53 5.86
C ASN A 59 28.76 3.99 4.48
N ASP A 60 27.48 4.03 4.11
CA ASP A 60 26.97 3.63 2.80
C ASP A 60 27.30 2.18 2.40
N GLU A 61 27.53 1.32 3.38
CA GLU A 61 28.02 -0.05 3.21
C GLU A 61 27.32 -1.04 4.14
N ILE A 62 27.48 -2.33 3.83
CA ILE A 62 27.01 -3.43 4.68
C ILE A 62 28.16 -4.02 5.51
N VAL A 63 27.87 -4.34 6.77
CA VAL A 63 28.67 -5.26 7.58
C VAL A 63 27.91 -6.57 7.78
N PHE A 64 28.56 -7.69 7.46
CA PHE A 64 28.04 -9.02 7.74
C PHE A 64 28.78 -9.64 8.93
N VAL A 65 28.03 -10.17 9.89
CA VAL A 65 28.55 -10.87 11.08
C VAL A 65 27.86 -12.22 11.22
N GLU A 66 28.60 -13.32 11.27
CA GLU A 66 28.00 -14.67 11.20
C GLU A 66 27.23 -15.04 12.49
N ASP A 67 27.84 -14.79 13.66
CA ASP A 67 27.27 -15.19 14.96
C ASP A 67 26.90 -13.98 15.81
N ASP A 68 27.81 -13.47 16.63
CA ASP A 68 27.53 -12.40 17.58
C ASP A 68 28.32 -11.11 17.37
N ILE A 69 27.69 -10.02 17.82
CA ILE A 69 28.31 -8.73 18.05
C ILE A 69 28.46 -8.54 19.56
N ASN A 70 29.70 -8.32 20.02
CA ASN A 70 30.03 -7.99 21.40
C ASN A 70 30.52 -6.54 21.51
N LEU A 71 29.74 -5.68 22.16
CA LEU A 71 30.09 -4.28 22.43
C LEU A 71 30.51 -4.15 23.91
N GLY A 72 31.73 -4.58 24.22
CA GLY A 72 32.14 -5.00 25.55
C GLY A 72 31.95 -3.97 26.66
N GLU A 73 32.23 -2.70 26.38
CA GLU A 73 32.25 -1.62 27.35
C GLU A 73 31.31 -0.47 26.93
N PRO A 74 30.81 0.38 27.85
CA PRO A 74 29.84 1.44 27.53
C PRO A 74 30.27 2.42 26.43
N ALA A 75 31.58 2.58 26.23
CA ALA A 75 32.17 3.45 25.20
C ALA A 75 32.46 2.74 23.86
N SER A 76 32.23 1.43 23.78
CA SER A 76 32.38 0.69 22.53
C SER A 76 31.17 0.94 21.63
N THR A 77 31.41 1.29 20.36
CA THR A 77 30.31 1.73 19.50
C THR A 77 30.44 1.25 18.06
N ILE A 78 29.32 0.96 17.42
CA ILE A 78 29.23 0.82 15.96
C ILE A 78 28.36 1.97 15.44
N TYR A 79 28.83 2.69 14.43
CA TYR A 79 28.11 3.78 13.78
C TYR A 79 27.68 3.36 12.39
N LEU A 80 26.38 3.42 12.11
CA LEU A 80 25.80 3.22 10.78
C LEU A 80 25.36 4.58 10.22
N ARG A 81 25.99 5.01 9.12
CA ARG A 81 25.73 6.30 8.45
C ARG A 81 25.40 6.09 6.99
N THR A 82 24.65 7.03 6.42
CA THR A 82 24.27 7.02 5.00
C THR A 82 23.69 5.66 4.60
N GLU A 83 22.65 5.21 5.31
CA GLU A 83 21.94 3.95 5.02
C GLU A 83 22.81 2.68 5.15
N ALA A 84 23.93 2.75 5.87
CA ALA A 84 24.70 1.57 6.25
C ALA A 84 23.87 0.61 7.11
N GLN A 85 24.13 -0.69 6.97
CA GLN A 85 23.35 -1.74 7.62
C GLN A 85 24.25 -2.85 8.17
N ILE A 86 23.72 -3.57 9.15
CA ILE A 86 24.32 -4.80 9.66
C ILE A 86 23.41 -5.95 9.29
N ILE A 87 23.95 -7.02 8.71
CA ILE A 87 23.25 -8.30 8.57
C ILE A 87 23.95 -9.34 9.42
N GLN A 88 23.17 -10.18 10.09
CA GLN A 88 23.70 -11.31 10.83
C GLN A 88 23.29 -12.65 10.23
N GLY A 89 24.23 -13.60 10.28
CA GLY A 89 24.05 -14.97 9.85
C GLY A 89 23.15 -15.79 10.78
N ILE A 90 23.33 -17.11 10.77
CA ILE A 90 22.47 -18.05 11.48
C ILE A 90 23.00 -18.43 12.87
N GLY A 91 24.05 -17.78 13.34
CA GLY A 91 24.60 -18.04 14.67
C GLY A 91 23.59 -17.77 15.79
N THR A 92 23.79 -18.48 16.90
CA THR A 92 22.82 -18.58 18.00
C THR A 92 23.29 -17.93 19.29
N THR A 93 24.52 -17.40 19.33
CA THR A 93 25.10 -16.83 20.56
C THR A 93 24.33 -15.59 20.99
N GLY A 94 23.94 -14.74 20.03
CA GLY A 94 23.21 -13.51 20.26
C GLY A 94 24.10 -12.35 20.71
N ASN A 95 23.69 -11.13 20.40
CA ASN A 95 24.50 -9.94 20.68
C ASN A 95 24.57 -9.64 22.17
N SER A 96 25.71 -9.11 22.61
CA SER A 96 26.02 -8.84 24.02
C SER A 96 26.83 -7.55 24.20
N GLY A 97 26.92 -7.06 25.43
CA GLY A 97 27.76 -5.93 25.81
C GLY A 97 27.00 -4.68 26.28
N GLU A 98 27.74 -3.77 26.89
CA GLU A 98 27.24 -2.52 27.47
C GLU A 98 27.35 -1.31 26.51
N GLY A 99 28.05 -1.47 25.39
CA GLY A 99 28.14 -0.46 24.33
C GLY A 99 26.91 -0.38 23.45
N ALA A 100 27.01 0.36 22.33
CA ALA A 100 25.87 0.67 21.47
C ALA A 100 26.16 0.55 19.97
N LEU A 101 25.19 0.03 19.22
CA LEU A 101 25.00 0.40 17.82
C LEU A 101 24.28 1.76 17.80
N SER A 102 24.73 2.67 16.94
CA SER A 102 24.07 3.94 16.59
C SER A 102 23.64 3.88 15.13
N VAL A 103 22.33 4.01 14.89
CA VAL A 103 21.75 4.02 13.55
C VAL A 103 20.73 5.15 13.43
N TYR A 104 20.83 5.92 12.35
CA TYR A 104 19.92 7.02 12.06
C TYR A 104 18.70 6.52 11.30
N GLN A 105 17.53 7.00 11.70
CA GLN A 105 16.31 6.90 10.92
C GLN A 105 15.46 8.16 11.12
N ASP A 106 14.64 8.50 10.14
CA ASP A 106 13.73 9.63 10.18
C ASP A 106 12.27 9.20 10.02
N GLY A 107 11.37 10.05 10.51
CA GLY A 107 9.94 9.84 10.43
C GLY A 107 9.21 11.08 9.90
N ASN A 108 7.88 11.02 9.92
CA ASN A 108 6.98 12.16 9.78
C ASN A 108 7.37 13.29 10.74
N VAL A 109 7.33 14.51 10.22
CA VAL A 109 7.74 15.74 10.93
C VAL A 109 6.61 16.49 11.59
N GLY A 110 5.39 16.33 11.09
CA GLY A 110 4.24 17.07 11.57
C GLY A 110 4.04 16.86 13.05
N ALA A 111 3.87 17.95 13.79
CA ALA A 111 3.48 17.90 15.19
C ALA A 111 2.09 17.28 15.38
N TYR A 112 1.39 16.89 14.32
CA TYR A 112 0.12 16.19 14.36
C TYR A 112 0.16 14.84 13.62
N GLU A 113 1.35 14.37 13.29
CA GLU A 113 1.57 13.14 12.55
C GLU A 113 2.08 12.03 13.46
N TYR A 114 1.47 10.85 13.36
CA TYR A 114 2.01 9.64 13.97
C TYR A 114 3.09 9.01 13.09
N ASN A 115 4.03 8.37 13.77
CA ASN A 115 4.99 7.43 13.23
C ASN A 115 4.79 6.10 13.94
N TYR A 116 4.74 5.01 13.19
CA TYR A 116 4.76 3.67 13.75
C TYR A 116 6.15 3.08 13.59
N TRP A 117 6.75 2.74 14.72
CA TRP A 117 8.14 2.34 14.83
C TRP A 117 8.26 0.91 15.35
N CYS A 118 9.38 0.25 15.07
CA CYS A 118 9.86 -0.94 15.77
C CYS A 118 11.36 -0.82 15.96
N SER A 119 11.86 -0.92 17.19
CA SER A 119 13.26 -0.55 17.44
C SER A 119 14.25 -1.60 16.90
N PRO A 120 15.31 -1.18 16.18
CA PRO A 120 16.43 -2.03 15.78
C PRO A 120 17.39 -2.39 16.93
N THR A 121 17.24 -1.73 18.08
CA THR A 121 18.11 -1.85 19.25
C THR A 121 17.33 -2.01 20.55
N GLY A 122 17.93 -2.65 21.55
CA GLY A 122 17.41 -2.72 22.91
C GLY A 122 18.43 -2.25 23.95
N LEU A 123 18.04 -2.27 25.23
CA LEU A 123 18.93 -1.95 26.34
C LEU A 123 20.25 -2.73 26.26
N PRO A 124 21.40 -2.05 26.35
CA PRO A 124 22.69 -2.70 26.50
C PRO A 124 22.75 -3.56 27.77
N ALA A 125 23.37 -4.73 27.66
CA ALA A 125 23.61 -5.64 28.76
C ALA A 125 24.73 -6.60 28.40
N ALA A 126 25.63 -6.87 29.36
CA ALA A 126 26.72 -7.83 29.21
C ALA A 126 26.22 -9.25 28.82
N THR A 127 25.00 -9.62 29.22
CA THR A 127 24.36 -10.87 28.83
C THR A 127 23.92 -10.84 27.36
N ALA A 128 24.13 -11.96 26.67
CA ALA A 128 23.66 -12.14 25.31
C ALA A 128 22.13 -12.16 25.20
N GLY A 129 21.61 -11.66 24.07
CA GLY A 129 20.18 -11.63 23.75
C GLY A 129 19.64 -10.22 23.54
N ASN A 130 18.42 -10.13 23.00
CA ASN A 130 17.76 -8.85 22.70
C ASN A 130 17.20 -8.21 23.98
N GLY A 131 17.40 -6.90 24.14
CA GLY A 131 16.92 -6.14 25.30
C GLY A 131 15.57 -5.46 25.04
N LEU A 132 14.89 -5.03 26.10
CA LEU A 132 13.72 -4.15 25.97
C LEU A 132 14.12 -2.79 25.41
N PHE A 133 13.19 -2.12 24.75
CA PHE A 133 13.32 -0.77 24.22
C PHE A 133 12.50 0.23 25.04
N GLY A 134 13.00 1.46 25.11
CA GLY A 134 12.29 2.64 25.59
C GLY A 134 12.81 3.86 24.85
N ILE A 135 12.01 4.91 24.75
CA ILE A 135 12.33 6.12 23.98
C ILE A 135 13.59 6.86 24.48
N THR A 136 14.07 6.56 25.69
CA THR A 136 15.35 7.05 26.22
C THR A 136 16.58 6.55 25.45
N LEU A 137 16.41 5.52 24.60
CA LEU A 137 17.43 5.04 23.67
C LEU A 137 17.45 5.83 22.35
N LEU A 138 16.57 6.81 22.19
CA LEU A 138 16.60 7.76 21.08
C LEU A 138 17.43 8.98 21.47
N ASN A 139 18.27 9.44 20.55
CA ASN A 139 19.18 10.54 20.77
C ASN A 139 19.03 11.58 19.66
N ASP A 140 19.31 12.84 20.03
CA ASP A 140 19.50 13.97 19.14
C ASP A 140 20.89 13.90 18.50
N ILE A 141 20.96 14.14 17.20
CA ILE A 141 22.20 14.01 16.42
C ILE A 141 22.99 15.31 16.55
N VAL A 142 24.24 15.21 17.01
CA VAL A 142 25.16 16.36 17.05
C VAL A 142 26.09 16.34 15.83
N ASP A 143 26.71 15.20 15.57
CA ASP A 143 27.53 14.93 14.41
C ASP A 143 27.58 13.42 14.13
N ASP A 144 28.38 13.01 13.15
CA ASP A 144 28.51 11.63 12.71
C ASP A 144 28.86 10.61 13.80
N VAL A 145 29.45 11.00 14.94
CA VAL A 145 29.82 10.08 16.03
C VAL A 145 29.23 10.51 17.39
N ASN A 146 28.81 11.76 17.53
CA ASN A 146 28.28 12.30 18.77
C ASN A 146 26.76 12.50 18.70
N SER A 147 26.09 12.12 19.78
CA SER A 147 24.65 12.37 19.98
C SER A 147 24.39 12.69 21.45
N THR A 148 23.31 13.40 21.73
CA THR A 148 22.84 13.67 23.09
C THR A 148 21.50 13.01 23.31
N SER A 149 21.25 12.47 24.50
CA SER A 149 19.96 11.82 24.80
C SER A 149 18.79 12.76 24.55
N ALA A 150 17.75 12.25 23.88
CA ALA A 150 16.52 13.00 23.70
C ALA A 150 15.87 13.27 25.07
N GLY A 151 15.27 14.44 25.23
CA GLY A 151 14.39 14.73 26.36
C GLY A 151 13.13 13.85 26.29
N THR A 152 12.60 13.48 27.46
CA THR A 152 11.35 12.73 27.59
C THR A 152 10.41 13.42 28.57
N THR A 153 10.47 14.75 28.65
CA THR A 153 9.65 15.52 29.59
C THR A 153 8.28 15.78 28.98
N HIS A 154 7.22 15.37 29.69
CA HIS A 154 5.85 15.68 29.33
C HIS A 154 5.62 17.19 29.27
N GLN A 155 5.09 17.67 28.14
CA GLN A 155 4.76 19.07 27.91
C GLN A 155 3.24 19.29 28.02
N PRO A 156 2.77 20.44 28.57
CA PRO A 156 1.33 20.72 28.72
C PRO A 156 0.51 20.69 27.42
N GLY A 157 1.17 20.87 26.26
CA GLY A 157 0.56 20.80 24.93
C GLY A 157 0.62 19.42 24.27
N TYR A 158 1.14 18.40 24.97
CA TYR A 158 1.35 17.05 24.43
C TYR A 158 2.15 17.08 23.13
N ASN A 159 3.18 17.94 23.03
CA ASN A 159 3.97 18.13 21.83
C ASN A 159 5.45 17.95 22.16
N GLY A 160 6.16 17.17 21.34
CA GLY A 160 7.62 17.13 21.36
C GLY A 160 8.23 18.36 20.69
N THR A 161 9.52 18.60 20.93
CA THR A 161 10.31 19.65 20.27
C THR A 161 11.44 19.03 19.47
N SER A 162 11.75 19.60 18.32
CA SER A 162 12.84 19.14 17.43
C SER A 162 14.23 19.55 17.92
N ALA A 163 14.36 20.74 18.51
CA ALA A 163 15.64 21.31 18.95
C ALA A 163 15.50 22.18 20.23
N PRO A 164 16.08 21.77 21.38
CA PRO A 164 16.64 20.44 21.62
C PRO A 164 15.56 19.36 21.44
N LEU A 165 15.97 18.17 20.99
CA LEU A 165 15.03 17.06 20.81
C LEU A 165 14.38 16.67 22.15
N ASN A 166 13.06 16.76 22.22
CA ASN A 166 12.23 16.21 23.30
C ASN A 166 11.10 15.40 22.69
N ILE A 167 11.05 14.12 23.02
CA ILE A 167 10.00 13.19 22.61
C ILE A 167 8.92 13.21 23.69
N GLU A 168 7.67 13.45 23.28
CA GLU A 168 6.54 13.51 24.21
C GLU A 168 6.11 12.09 24.63
N PRO A 169 6.28 11.69 25.91
CA PRO A 169 6.00 10.32 26.35
C PRO A 169 4.52 9.95 26.22
N TYR A 170 3.61 10.93 26.29
CA TYR A 170 2.18 10.66 26.20
C TYR A 170 1.79 9.93 24.91
N TRP A 171 2.55 10.07 23.82
CA TRP A 171 2.24 9.45 22.53
C TRP A 171 2.96 8.14 22.28
N ILE A 172 3.56 7.53 23.32
CA ILE A 172 4.23 6.24 23.19
C ILE A 172 3.28 5.13 23.65
N TRP A 173 2.65 4.51 22.66
CA TRP A 173 1.72 3.41 22.86
C TRP A 173 2.13 2.19 22.05
N THR A 174 1.86 1.01 22.59
CA THR A 174 1.98 -0.27 21.88
C THR A 174 0.60 -0.81 21.57
N TYR A 175 0.49 -1.74 20.64
CA TYR A 175 -0.76 -2.43 20.34
C TYR A 175 -0.51 -3.94 20.30
N PRO A 176 -0.33 -4.60 21.46
CA PRO A 176 0.15 -5.98 21.53
C PRO A 176 -0.91 -7.00 21.07
N ALA A 177 -2.19 -6.74 21.34
CA ALA A 177 -3.32 -7.52 20.83
C ALA A 177 -4.60 -6.70 21.08
N GLY A 178 -5.34 -6.38 20.03
CA GLY A 178 -6.64 -5.74 20.17
C GLY A 178 -7.52 -5.87 18.93
N THR A 179 -8.82 -5.67 19.14
CA THR A 179 -9.82 -5.68 18.07
C THR A 179 -10.37 -4.29 17.78
N ASP A 180 -10.03 -3.29 18.58
CA ASP A 180 -10.55 -1.92 18.47
C ASP A 180 -9.57 -0.91 19.10
N TYR A 181 -9.99 0.35 19.24
CA TYR A 181 -9.16 1.42 19.81
C TYR A 181 -8.71 1.15 21.25
N THR A 182 -9.41 0.34 22.04
CA THR A 182 -9.04 0.04 23.44
C THR A 182 -7.85 -0.89 23.56
N GLY A 183 -7.40 -1.49 22.44
CA GLY A 183 -6.21 -2.33 22.38
C GLY A 183 -4.87 -1.61 22.55
N TRP A 184 -4.86 -0.26 22.53
CA TRP A 184 -3.67 0.53 22.79
C TRP A 184 -3.24 0.43 24.25
N VAL A 185 -1.96 0.10 24.48
CA VAL A 185 -1.36 -0.03 25.81
C VAL A 185 -0.27 1.03 25.96
N TYR A 186 -0.42 1.89 26.97
CA TYR A 186 0.51 2.98 27.26
C TYR A 186 1.88 2.43 27.68
N ALA A 187 2.94 2.89 27.01
CA ALA A 187 4.33 2.56 27.36
C ALA A 187 5.06 3.77 27.96
N GLY A 188 4.74 5.00 27.51
CA GLY A 188 5.35 6.21 28.05
C GLY A 188 6.87 6.27 27.84
N ASP A 189 7.57 6.77 28.85
CA ASP A 189 9.04 6.85 28.89
C ASP A 189 9.71 5.60 29.50
N ALA A 190 8.91 4.62 29.92
CA ALA A 190 9.41 3.39 30.50
C ALA A 190 10.05 2.48 29.45
N THR A 191 11.05 1.70 29.85
CA THR A 191 11.70 0.70 28.99
C THR A 191 10.96 -0.64 29.04
N LEU A 192 9.80 -0.70 28.39
CA LEU A 192 8.88 -1.84 28.45
C LEU A 192 8.61 -2.52 27.10
N ILE A 193 9.08 -1.94 25.99
CA ILE A 193 8.72 -2.41 24.65
C ILE A 193 9.61 -3.60 24.28
N ALA A 194 9.02 -4.78 24.13
CA ALA A 194 9.77 -5.98 23.76
C ALA A 194 10.21 -5.93 22.27
N PRO A 195 11.35 -6.55 21.90
CA PRO A 195 11.79 -6.64 20.51
C PRO A 195 10.71 -7.18 19.59
N GLY A 196 10.57 -6.61 18.39
CA GLY A 196 9.57 -7.03 17.40
C GLY A 196 8.20 -6.39 17.57
N TYR A 197 7.83 -5.97 18.79
CA TYR A 197 6.64 -5.14 18.98
C TYR A 197 6.92 -3.72 18.48
N GLY A 198 5.92 -3.13 17.83
CA GLY A 198 5.98 -1.75 17.40
C GLY A 198 5.32 -0.80 18.42
N PHE A 199 5.59 0.49 18.24
CA PHE A 199 5.04 1.56 19.05
C PHE A 199 4.69 2.78 18.20
N SER A 200 3.68 3.53 18.64
CA SER A 200 3.38 4.84 18.08
C SER A 200 4.33 5.89 18.68
N MET A 201 4.67 6.89 17.89
CA MET A 201 5.36 8.09 18.34
C MET A 201 4.90 9.26 17.49
N LYS A 202 4.60 10.36 18.15
CA LYS A 202 4.23 11.62 17.50
C LYS A 202 5.47 12.33 16.91
N GLY A 203 5.30 13.02 15.79
CA GLY A 203 6.30 13.96 15.27
C GLY A 203 6.59 15.13 16.22
N THR A 204 7.57 15.97 15.89
CA THR A 204 8.02 17.05 16.79
C THR A 204 7.79 18.44 16.21
N VAL A 205 7.50 19.41 17.08
CA VAL A 205 7.32 20.81 16.68
C VAL A 205 8.67 21.40 16.27
N GLY A 206 8.66 22.17 15.17
CA GLY A 206 9.82 22.90 14.67
C GLY A 206 10.78 22.06 13.82
N SER A 207 10.43 20.79 13.56
CA SER A 207 11.13 19.98 12.56
C SER A 207 11.05 20.68 11.22
N GLY A 208 12.17 20.73 10.48
CA GLY A 208 12.17 21.18 9.09
C GLY A 208 11.53 20.12 8.19
N GLU A 209 12.24 19.74 7.13
CA GLU A 209 11.75 18.72 6.20
C GLU A 209 11.81 17.30 6.78
N ASN A 210 12.73 17.01 7.71
CA ASN A 210 12.81 15.72 8.41
C ASN A 210 13.20 15.92 9.89
N GLN A 211 12.71 15.04 10.77
CA GLN A 211 13.24 14.87 12.11
C GLN A 211 14.01 13.55 12.13
N ASN A 212 15.31 13.65 12.37
CA ASN A 212 16.18 12.49 12.48
C ASN A 212 16.24 12.02 13.94
N TYR A 213 16.34 10.71 14.12
CA TYR A 213 16.53 10.06 15.41
C TYR A 213 17.72 9.12 15.34
N ASP A 214 18.59 9.16 16.35
CA ASP A 214 19.66 8.18 16.53
C ASP A 214 19.22 7.11 17.53
N PHE A 215 18.88 5.93 17.00
CA PHE A 215 18.63 4.74 17.80
C PHE A 215 19.97 4.23 18.34
N ARG A 216 20.19 4.35 19.64
CA ARG A 216 21.42 3.89 20.31
C ARG A 216 21.14 2.81 21.34
N GLY A 217 21.64 1.61 21.09
CA GLY A 217 21.52 0.51 22.03
C GLY A 217 22.18 -0.76 21.50
N LYS A 218 22.00 -1.88 22.18
CA LYS A 218 22.51 -3.16 21.71
C LYS A 218 21.72 -3.61 20.47
N PRO A 219 22.38 -3.96 19.35
CA PRO A 219 21.68 -4.36 18.13
C PRO A 219 20.89 -5.64 18.33
N ASN A 220 19.65 -5.66 17.86
CA ASN A 220 18.82 -6.86 17.86
C ASN A 220 19.31 -7.87 16.81
N THR A 221 19.17 -9.16 17.11
CA THR A 221 19.58 -10.26 16.22
C THR A 221 18.76 -11.54 16.46
N GLY A 222 18.97 -12.52 15.61
CA GLY A 222 18.44 -13.87 15.75
C GLY A 222 16.94 -13.95 15.44
N THR A 223 16.27 -14.94 16.01
CA THR A 223 14.80 -15.06 15.91
C THR A 223 14.14 -14.28 17.05
N ILE A 224 13.26 -13.34 16.70
CA ILE A 224 12.44 -12.56 17.63
C ILE A 224 11.01 -13.08 17.56
N SER A 225 10.48 -13.49 18.71
CA SER A 225 9.16 -14.11 18.86
C SER A 225 8.15 -13.11 19.42
N ILE A 226 7.05 -12.93 18.71
CA ILE A 226 5.96 -12.00 19.04
C ILE A 226 4.70 -12.83 19.26
N THR A 227 4.10 -12.72 20.44
CA THR A 227 2.83 -13.42 20.73
C THR A 227 1.69 -12.70 20.04
N VAL A 228 0.87 -13.44 19.30
CA VAL A 228 -0.32 -12.95 18.61
C VAL A 228 -1.57 -13.71 19.04
N VAL A 229 -2.73 -13.07 18.97
CA VAL A 229 -4.02 -13.59 19.43
C VAL A 229 -4.99 -13.63 18.26
N ASN A 230 -5.61 -14.79 18.01
CA ASN A 230 -6.57 -14.95 16.91
C ASN A 230 -7.64 -13.85 16.89
N GLY A 231 -7.88 -13.27 15.72
CA GLY A 231 -8.85 -12.20 15.50
C GLY A 231 -8.42 -10.83 16.02
N SER A 232 -7.23 -10.71 16.60
CA SER A 232 -6.68 -9.43 17.08
C SER A 232 -5.61 -8.90 16.14
N GLU A 233 -5.55 -7.58 16.01
CA GLU A 233 -4.42 -6.90 15.40
C GLU A 233 -3.26 -6.79 16.39
N THR A 234 -2.04 -6.73 15.85
CA THR A 234 -0.82 -6.45 16.62
C THR A 234 0.05 -5.46 15.86
N LEU A 235 0.51 -4.40 16.54
CA LEU A 235 1.53 -3.50 16.01
C LEU A 235 2.91 -4.13 16.18
N VAL A 236 3.56 -4.41 15.06
CA VAL A 236 4.89 -5.01 14.93
C VAL A 236 5.75 -4.15 14.01
N GLY A 237 6.94 -4.60 13.62
CA GLY A 237 7.71 -3.93 12.59
C GLY A 237 9.01 -4.64 12.24
N ASN A 238 9.94 -3.92 11.63
CA ASN A 238 11.31 -4.39 11.41
C ASN A 238 12.18 -4.14 12.66
N PRO A 239 12.56 -5.18 13.42
CA PRO A 239 13.31 -5.04 14.64
C PRO A 239 14.82 -5.08 14.44
N TYR A 240 15.33 -5.05 13.20
CA TYR A 240 16.74 -5.26 12.89
C TYR A 240 17.43 -3.99 12.39
N PRO A 241 18.74 -3.83 12.62
CA PRO A 241 19.56 -2.77 12.01
C PRO A 241 19.92 -3.05 10.54
N SER A 242 18.95 -3.54 9.76
CA SER A 242 18.98 -3.71 8.30
C SER A 242 17.57 -3.64 7.76
N ALA A 243 17.40 -3.51 6.44
CA ALA A 243 16.11 -3.76 5.81
C ALA A 243 15.65 -5.21 6.05
N MET A 244 14.33 -5.41 5.99
CA MET A 244 13.67 -6.71 6.09
C MET A 244 12.82 -6.96 4.84
N ASP A 245 12.94 -8.14 4.23
CA ASP A 245 12.17 -8.52 3.05
C ASP A 245 10.73 -8.89 3.46
N ALA A 246 9.75 -8.09 3.05
CA ALA A 246 8.34 -8.37 3.31
C ALA A 246 7.90 -9.72 2.73
N HIS A 247 8.45 -10.14 1.58
CA HIS A 247 8.15 -11.45 0.99
C HIS A 247 8.62 -12.57 1.92
N ALA A 248 9.88 -12.51 2.37
CA ALA A 248 10.44 -13.51 3.28
C ALA A 248 9.67 -13.57 4.61
N TYR A 249 9.24 -12.41 5.14
CA TYR A 249 8.47 -12.32 6.37
C TYR A 249 7.04 -12.88 6.22
N ILE A 250 6.34 -12.50 5.15
CA ILE A 250 5.00 -12.98 4.84
C ILE A 250 5.05 -14.48 4.61
N TRP A 251 5.92 -14.97 3.72
CA TRP A 251 5.98 -16.37 3.30
C TRP A 251 6.79 -17.29 4.21
N ASP A 252 7.28 -16.80 5.35
CA ASP A 252 7.90 -17.65 6.37
C ASP A 252 6.95 -18.77 6.78
N ALA A 253 7.41 -20.03 6.73
CA ALA A 253 6.59 -21.20 6.97
C ALA A 253 5.91 -21.22 8.35
N GLU A 254 6.49 -20.55 9.35
CA GLU A 254 5.89 -20.43 10.67
C GLU A 254 4.89 -19.28 10.74
N ASN A 255 5.17 -18.16 10.06
CA ASN A 255 4.30 -17.00 10.05
C ASN A 255 3.00 -17.24 9.29
N ARG A 256 3.00 -18.01 8.19
CA ARG A 256 1.77 -18.25 7.39
C ARG A 256 0.63 -18.92 8.18
N ASN A 257 0.94 -19.54 9.30
CA ASN A 257 -0.04 -20.24 10.14
C ASN A 257 -0.66 -19.36 11.23
N VAL A 258 -0.18 -18.13 11.42
CA VAL A 258 -0.58 -17.28 12.56
C VAL A 258 -1.11 -15.90 12.17
N PHE A 259 -0.86 -15.43 10.95
CA PHE A 259 -1.42 -14.17 10.47
C PHE A 259 -1.87 -14.23 9.00
N ASP A 260 -2.74 -13.30 8.63
CA ASP A 260 -3.45 -13.27 7.34
C ASP A 260 -2.57 -13.01 6.10
N GLY A 261 -1.30 -12.65 6.26
CA GLY A 261 -0.41 -12.32 5.14
C GLY A 261 -0.52 -10.88 4.66
N VAL A 262 -1.22 -10.00 5.39
CA VAL A 262 -1.41 -8.58 5.01
C VAL A 262 -0.71 -7.66 6.01
N LEU A 263 0.18 -6.81 5.51
CA LEU A 263 0.81 -5.73 6.27
C LEU A 263 -0.05 -4.48 6.15
N ARG A 264 -0.30 -3.80 7.26
CA ARG A 264 -1.16 -2.61 7.33
C ARG A 264 -0.34 -1.42 7.81
N TYR A 265 -0.04 -0.50 6.89
CA TYR A 265 0.75 0.69 7.16
C TYR A 265 -0.17 1.87 7.47
N TRP A 266 0.08 2.54 8.59
CA TRP A 266 -0.71 3.69 8.99
C TRP A 266 -0.46 4.88 8.08
N GLU A 267 -1.54 5.47 7.61
CA GLU A 267 -1.58 6.69 6.86
C GLU A 267 -2.52 7.69 7.53
N GLN A 268 -2.24 8.98 7.36
CA GLN A 268 -3.01 10.06 7.97
C GLN A 268 -3.01 11.26 7.05
N ASP A 269 -3.99 12.15 7.26
CA ASP A 269 -4.04 13.45 6.59
C ASP A 269 -2.99 14.39 7.21
N PRO A 270 -1.95 14.79 6.45
CA PRO A 270 -0.90 15.68 6.94
C PRO A 270 -1.39 17.10 7.24
N THR A 271 -2.59 17.47 6.76
CA THR A 271 -3.21 18.78 7.02
C THR A 271 -4.01 18.83 8.32
N THR A 272 -4.21 17.67 8.97
CA THR A 272 -4.89 17.59 10.26
C THR A 272 -3.98 18.15 11.36
N ASP A 273 -4.40 19.26 11.97
CA ASP A 273 -3.64 19.98 13.02
C ASP A 273 -4.18 19.65 14.43
N SER A 274 -4.58 18.40 14.65
CA SER A 274 -5.18 17.92 15.89
C SER A 274 -4.76 16.48 16.19
N HIS A 275 -4.78 16.11 17.47
CA HIS A 275 -4.67 14.72 17.94
C HIS A 275 -5.88 14.32 18.79
N ASN A 276 -6.89 15.18 18.86
CA ASN A 276 -8.18 14.78 19.40
C ASN A 276 -8.74 13.72 18.46
N LEU A 277 -9.04 12.53 18.98
CA LEU A 277 -9.47 11.38 18.19
C LEU A 277 -10.63 11.72 17.25
N ALA A 278 -11.56 12.57 17.71
CA ALA A 278 -12.71 12.99 16.91
C ALA A 278 -12.44 14.02 15.82
N SER A 279 -11.21 14.51 15.73
CA SER A 279 -10.74 15.43 14.70
C SER A 279 -9.50 14.88 14.00
N TYR A 280 -9.14 13.62 14.26
CA TYR A 280 -8.04 12.94 13.60
C TYR A 280 -8.54 12.18 12.40
N ASP A 281 -7.73 12.14 11.34
CA ASP A 281 -8.10 11.51 10.10
C ASP A 281 -6.97 10.64 9.55
N GLY A 282 -7.28 9.37 9.31
CA GLY A 282 -6.30 8.40 8.84
C GLY A 282 -6.88 7.01 8.63
N GLY A 283 -6.05 6.11 8.12
CA GLY A 283 -6.44 4.75 7.78
C GLY A 283 -5.24 3.89 7.46
N TYR A 284 -5.47 2.65 7.03
CA TYR A 284 -4.38 1.72 6.73
C TYR A 284 -4.28 1.43 5.24
N THR A 285 -3.10 1.70 4.69
CA THR A 285 -2.71 1.19 3.37
C THR A 285 -2.26 -0.26 3.55
N THR A 286 -2.86 -1.16 2.78
CA THR A 286 -2.65 -2.61 2.89
C THR A 286 -1.67 -3.10 1.83
N TYR A 287 -0.81 -4.04 2.22
CA TYR A 287 0.21 -4.62 1.36
C TYR A 287 0.25 -6.14 1.56
N THR A 288 0.22 -6.88 0.46
CA THR A 288 0.62 -8.29 0.41
C THR A 288 1.46 -8.53 -0.84
N ILE A 289 2.08 -9.71 -0.97
CA ILE A 289 2.99 -10.01 -2.07
C ILE A 289 2.88 -11.47 -2.49
N ASP A 290 2.81 -11.72 -3.79
CA ASP A 290 2.71 -13.06 -4.36
C ASP A 290 3.97 -13.91 -4.08
N GLU A 291 3.79 -15.21 -3.84
CA GLU A 291 4.89 -16.13 -3.50
C GLU A 291 5.90 -16.26 -4.64
N PHE A 292 5.42 -16.23 -5.89
CA PHE A 292 6.22 -16.65 -7.04
C PHE A 292 6.69 -15.49 -7.92
N SER A 293 5.83 -14.50 -8.17
CA SER A 293 6.15 -13.34 -9.00
C SER A 293 6.83 -12.22 -8.22
N PHE A 294 6.76 -12.23 -6.89
CA PHE A 294 7.23 -11.14 -6.02
C PHE A 294 6.56 -9.79 -6.34
N VAL A 295 5.40 -9.82 -6.98
CA VAL A 295 4.63 -8.62 -7.30
C VAL A 295 3.69 -8.31 -6.13
N PRO A 296 3.74 -7.11 -5.56
CA PRO A 296 2.84 -6.74 -4.50
C PRO A 296 1.43 -6.44 -5.00
N THR A 297 0.46 -6.65 -4.11
CA THR A 297 -0.89 -6.11 -4.20
C THR A 297 -1.03 -5.09 -3.09
N ILE A 298 -1.38 -3.86 -3.48
CA ILE A 298 -1.47 -2.71 -2.58
C ILE A 298 -2.84 -2.08 -2.76
N VAL A 299 -3.55 -1.87 -1.64
CA VAL A 299 -4.79 -1.10 -1.61
C VAL A 299 -4.59 0.08 -0.67
N PRO A 300 -4.73 1.33 -1.15
CA PRO A 300 -4.48 2.51 -0.36
C PRO A 300 -5.54 2.70 0.74
N ALA A 301 -5.16 3.44 1.78
CA ALA A 301 -6.04 3.79 2.87
C ALA A 301 -7.27 4.58 2.40
N VAL A 302 -8.40 4.32 3.07
CA VAL A 302 -9.52 5.27 3.14
C VAL A 302 -9.49 5.88 4.52
N PHE A 303 -9.50 7.21 4.58
CA PHE A 303 -9.37 7.90 5.86
C PHE A 303 -10.69 7.96 6.61
N LYS A 304 -10.60 7.64 7.90
CA LYS A 304 -11.70 7.56 8.85
C LYS A 304 -11.53 8.61 9.94
N THR A 305 -12.67 9.06 10.43
CA THR A 305 -12.82 9.87 11.64
C THR A 305 -13.52 9.06 12.73
N TYR A 306 -13.31 9.46 13.98
CA TYR A 306 -13.79 8.71 15.14
C TYR A 306 -14.64 9.60 16.06
N ASN A 307 -15.40 9.00 16.97
CA ASN A 307 -16.00 9.69 18.10
C ASN A 307 -15.00 9.73 19.26
N THR A 308 -15.27 10.54 20.29
CA THR A 308 -14.38 10.66 21.46
C THR A 308 -14.23 9.36 22.25
N ASP A 309 -15.16 8.42 22.09
CA ASP A 309 -15.12 7.09 22.71
C ASP A 309 -14.37 6.03 21.88
N GLY A 310 -13.83 6.43 20.71
CA GLY A 310 -13.09 5.56 19.79
C GLY A 310 -13.95 4.74 18.83
N THR A 311 -15.27 4.93 18.84
CA THR A 311 -16.14 4.36 17.79
C THR A 311 -15.98 5.13 16.48
N GLU A 312 -16.16 4.48 15.33
CA GLU A 312 -16.09 5.14 14.03
C GLU A 312 -17.22 6.18 13.87
N ALA A 313 -16.89 7.40 13.45
CA ALA A 313 -17.84 8.46 13.14
C ALA A 313 -18.18 8.55 11.65
N GLY A 314 -17.34 7.96 10.80
CA GLY A 314 -17.47 7.93 9.34
C GLY A 314 -16.19 8.40 8.65
N ASN A 315 -16.28 8.67 7.35
CA ASN A 315 -15.14 9.15 6.57
C ASN A 315 -15.08 10.67 6.49
N SER A 316 -13.86 11.21 6.51
CA SER A 316 -13.58 12.64 6.41
C SER A 316 -13.85 13.24 5.03
N GLY A 317 -13.84 12.41 4.00
CA GLY A 317 -13.87 12.86 2.60
C GLY A 317 -12.55 13.44 2.10
N THR A 318 -11.46 13.25 2.84
CA THR A 318 -10.11 13.51 2.35
C THR A 318 -9.59 12.28 1.60
N THR A 319 -8.72 12.52 0.63
CA THR A 319 -8.08 11.44 -0.13
C THR A 319 -6.74 11.10 0.49
N ASN A 320 -6.33 9.84 0.41
CA ASN A 320 -5.00 9.44 0.81
C ASN A 320 -3.91 10.23 0.07
N THR A 321 -2.71 10.21 0.64
CA THR A 321 -1.59 11.03 0.19
C THR A 321 -0.81 10.39 -0.97
N GLY A 322 -1.28 9.25 -1.49
CA GLY A 322 -0.61 8.51 -2.57
C GLY A 322 0.69 7.81 -2.15
N LYS A 323 0.88 7.57 -0.85
CA LYS A 323 2.03 6.80 -0.34
C LYS A 323 1.91 5.34 -0.76
N ILE A 324 3.05 4.74 -1.09
CA ILE A 324 3.13 3.35 -1.53
C ILE A 324 4.18 2.64 -0.67
N PRO A 325 3.81 1.58 0.07
CA PRO A 325 4.79 0.74 0.74
C PRO A 325 5.57 -0.08 -0.29
N GLU A 326 6.87 -0.23 -0.04
CA GLU A 326 7.78 -1.00 -0.90
C GLU A 326 8.06 -2.39 -0.31
N ARG A 327 8.65 -3.29 -1.10
CA ARG A 327 8.95 -4.67 -0.67
C ARG A 327 9.89 -4.73 0.53
N TYR A 328 10.91 -3.89 0.56
CA TYR A 328 11.92 -3.94 1.61
C TYR A 328 11.56 -2.96 2.70
N ILE A 329 11.25 -3.49 3.88
CA ILE A 329 10.82 -2.74 5.06
C ILE A 329 12.08 -2.13 5.69
N PRO A 330 12.26 -0.80 5.70
CA PRO A 330 13.48 -0.19 6.19
C PRO A 330 13.63 -0.34 7.70
N ILE A 331 14.82 0.00 8.20
CA ILE A 331 15.14 -0.01 9.63
C ILE A 331 14.10 0.82 10.37
N GLY A 332 13.53 0.27 11.44
CA GLY A 332 12.65 1.05 12.30
C GLY A 332 11.18 1.05 11.90
N GLN A 333 10.78 0.64 10.70
CA GLN A 333 9.38 0.77 10.24
C GLN A 333 8.44 -0.18 10.98
N GLY A 334 7.37 0.37 11.56
CA GLY A 334 6.26 -0.35 12.17
C GLY A 334 5.05 -0.52 11.24
N PHE A 335 4.26 -1.58 11.45
CA PHE A 335 3.02 -1.87 10.74
C PHE A 335 2.13 -2.80 11.57
N LYS A 336 0.83 -2.79 11.32
CA LYS A 336 -0.10 -3.75 11.92
C LYS A 336 -0.21 -5.03 11.10
N ILE A 337 -0.49 -6.13 11.77
CA ILE A 337 -0.92 -7.41 11.20
C ILE A 337 -2.20 -7.88 11.89
N LEU A 338 -3.01 -8.72 11.24
CA LEU A 338 -4.16 -9.39 11.83
C LEU A 338 -3.86 -10.88 11.97
N ALA A 339 -3.98 -11.39 13.19
CA ALA A 339 -3.74 -12.80 13.46
C ALA A 339 -4.95 -13.66 13.10
N ASN A 340 -4.73 -14.75 12.37
CA ASN A 340 -5.76 -15.75 12.03
C ASN A 340 -5.68 -17.01 12.91
N ALA A 341 -4.67 -17.08 13.79
CA ALA A 341 -4.57 -18.05 14.86
C ALA A 341 -3.76 -17.46 16.03
N SER A 342 -4.05 -17.89 17.26
CA SER A 342 -3.22 -17.54 18.42
C SER A 342 -1.91 -18.32 18.35
N GLY A 343 -0.79 -17.64 18.53
CA GLY A 343 0.52 -18.28 18.36
C GLY A 343 1.68 -17.31 18.46
N THR A 344 2.76 -17.64 17.76
CA THR A 344 3.98 -16.84 17.76
C THR A 344 4.36 -16.47 16.34
N LEU A 345 4.29 -15.17 16.05
CA LEU A 345 4.84 -14.56 14.85
C LEU A 345 6.34 -14.35 15.03
N LYS A 346 7.14 -14.56 13.99
CA LYS A 346 8.60 -14.55 14.07
C LYS A 346 9.20 -13.58 13.07
N ALA A 347 10.06 -12.69 13.54
CA ALA A 347 11.08 -12.04 12.74
C ALA A 347 12.39 -12.85 12.86
N LYS A 348 13.10 -13.09 11.76
CA LYS A 348 14.32 -13.92 11.73
C LYS A 348 15.46 -13.21 11.01
N ASN A 349 16.70 -13.58 11.32
CA ASN A 349 17.86 -13.16 10.53
C ASN A 349 17.72 -13.52 9.04
N SER A 350 17.03 -14.62 8.69
CA SER A 350 16.74 -15.00 7.30
C SER A 350 15.76 -14.07 6.57
N HIS A 351 15.11 -13.13 7.28
CA HIS A 351 14.28 -12.08 6.66
C HIS A 351 15.09 -10.82 6.35
N ARG A 352 16.34 -10.72 6.83
CA ARG A 352 17.19 -9.53 6.68
C ARG A 352 17.82 -9.48 5.30
N VAL A 353 17.93 -8.28 4.76
CA VAL A 353 18.45 -7.98 3.42
C VAL A 353 19.12 -6.61 3.45
N TYR A 354 20.09 -6.43 2.56
CA TYR A 354 20.71 -5.13 2.35
C TYR A 354 19.98 -4.43 1.22
N GLU A 355 19.10 -3.51 1.56
CA GLU A 355 18.43 -2.62 0.61
C GLU A 355 18.43 -1.21 1.18
N LYS A 356 18.94 -0.24 0.41
CA LYS A 356 18.93 1.18 0.77
C LYS A 356 17.59 1.81 0.41
N GLU A 357 17.16 2.80 1.17
CA GLU A 357 15.96 3.57 0.82
C GLU A 357 16.20 4.44 -0.43
N SER A 358 17.43 4.91 -0.63
CA SER A 358 17.86 5.59 -1.87
C SER A 358 17.75 4.71 -3.13
N GLY A 359 17.68 3.38 -2.99
CA GLY A 359 17.50 2.43 -4.09
C GLY A 359 16.06 2.36 -4.63
N GLY A 360 15.09 2.92 -3.92
CA GLY A 360 13.70 3.03 -4.36
C GLY A 360 12.81 1.80 -4.11
N ASN A 361 13.39 0.64 -3.80
CA ASN A 361 12.62 -0.57 -3.42
C ASN A 361 12.45 -0.72 -1.90
N SER A 362 12.96 0.24 -1.13
CA SER A 362 12.76 0.38 0.31
C SER A 362 12.36 1.84 0.59
N ALA A 363 11.35 2.05 1.43
CA ALA A 363 10.95 3.39 1.81
C ALA A 363 10.21 3.36 3.14
N PHE A 364 10.58 4.27 4.06
CA PHE A 364 9.80 4.47 5.28
C PHE A 364 8.45 5.07 4.88
N PHE A 365 7.36 4.52 5.41
CA PHE A 365 6.00 4.91 5.07
C PHE A 365 5.60 6.20 5.80
N LYS A 366 6.02 7.34 5.25
CA LYS A 366 5.86 8.70 5.81
C LYS A 366 5.43 9.73 4.76
N SER A 367 4.87 10.85 5.18
CA SER A 367 4.48 12.01 4.37
C SER A 367 5.73 12.65 3.78
N ALA A 368 5.76 12.72 2.44
CA ALA A 368 6.79 13.31 1.57
C ALA A 368 8.18 13.55 2.21
N ASN A 369 9.06 12.56 2.03
CA ASN A 369 10.50 12.74 1.76
C ASN A 369 11.11 11.38 1.43
N SER A 370 10.74 10.81 0.29
CA SER A 370 11.47 9.67 -0.29
C SER A 370 12.84 10.16 -0.73
N LYS A 371 13.92 9.58 -0.18
CA LYS A 371 15.33 9.95 -0.45
C LYS A 371 15.82 9.57 -1.86
N GLY A 372 14.93 9.42 -2.84
CA GLY A 372 15.25 9.02 -4.20
C GLY A 372 14.50 9.84 -5.24
N GLU A 373 15.20 10.22 -6.32
CA GLU A 373 14.58 10.66 -7.57
C GLU A 373 13.81 9.48 -8.17
N LYS A 374 12.49 9.41 -7.98
CA LYS A 374 11.67 8.53 -8.81
C LYS A 374 11.49 9.22 -10.16
N THR A 375 12.14 8.70 -11.21
CA THR A 375 11.68 8.89 -12.60
C THR A 375 10.19 8.58 -12.67
N GLU A 376 9.42 9.35 -13.45
CA GLU A 376 7.96 9.25 -13.63
C GLU A 376 7.47 7.84 -14.00
N ASN A 377 7.46 6.93 -13.04
CA ASN A 377 6.85 5.62 -13.15
C ASN A 377 5.41 5.71 -12.66
N SER A 378 4.53 4.92 -13.28
CA SER A 378 3.16 4.73 -12.86
C SER A 378 3.04 4.62 -11.33
N ILE A 379 2.03 5.28 -10.76
CA ILE A 379 1.66 5.15 -9.34
C ILE A 379 1.22 3.73 -8.96
N PHE A 380 1.06 2.83 -9.94
CA PHE A 380 0.68 1.44 -9.73
C PHE A 380 1.81 0.49 -10.06
N THR A 381 1.97 -0.54 -9.23
CA THR A 381 2.94 -1.61 -9.47
C THR A 381 2.60 -2.38 -10.75
N THR A 382 3.60 -2.55 -11.61
CA THR A 382 3.48 -3.33 -12.85
C THR A 382 3.44 -4.83 -12.57
N VAL A 383 2.51 -5.54 -13.19
CA VAL A 383 2.42 -7.02 -13.13
C VAL A 383 3.14 -7.66 -14.32
N ALA A 384 3.49 -8.95 -14.20
CA ALA A 384 4.10 -9.71 -15.29
C ALA A 384 3.17 -9.79 -16.53
N GLU A 385 3.73 -9.90 -17.73
CA GLU A 385 2.99 -9.87 -19.01
C GLU A 385 1.88 -10.95 -19.12
N ASP A 386 2.06 -12.08 -18.43
CA ASP A 386 1.09 -13.18 -18.36
C ASP A 386 0.00 -12.99 -17.30
N THR A 387 0.09 -11.93 -16.49
CA THR A 387 -0.86 -11.56 -15.45
C THR A 387 -1.67 -10.36 -15.91
N LYS A 388 -2.99 -10.43 -15.84
CA LYS A 388 -3.87 -9.27 -16.07
C LYS A 388 -4.22 -8.64 -14.73
N ARG A 389 -4.38 -7.32 -14.68
CA ARG A 389 -4.84 -6.64 -13.47
C ARG A 389 -5.62 -5.40 -13.80
N PHE A 390 -6.74 -5.17 -13.14
CA PHE A 390 -7.41 -3.88 -13.15
C PHE A 390 -7.70 -3.40 -11.74
N ARG A 391 -7.92 -2.09 -11.61
CA ARG A 391 -8.33 -1.45 -10.36
C ARG A 391 -9.57 -0.61 -10.58
N LEU A 392 -10.52 -0.73 -9.67
CA LEU A 392 -11.70 0.12 -9.63
C LEU A 392 -11.60 1.08 -8.46
N ASN A 393 -11.98 2.33 -8.69
CA ASN A 393 -12.27 3.28 -7.62
C ASN A 393 -13.79 3.47 -7.56
N ILE A 394 -14.38 3.15 -6.41
CA ILE A 394 -15.80 3.34 -6.11
C ILE A 394 -15.91 4.54 -5.18
N SER A 395 -16.39 5.65 -5.72
CA SER A 395 -16.60 6.92 -5.01
C SER A 395 -18.00 6.98 -4.41
N PHE A 396 -18.06 7.36 -3.13
CA PHE A 396 -19.31 7.55 -2.38
C PHE A 396 -19.52 9.04 -2.13
N ASN A 397 -20.57 9.59 -2.74
CA ASN A 397 -20.94 11.01 -2.64
C ASN A 397 -19.82 12.01 -2.97
N ASN A 398 -18.82 11.60 -3.78
CA ASN A 398 -17.60 12.37 -4.05
C ASN A 398 -16.81 12.77 -2.79
N LEU A 399 -17.04 12.08 -1.67
CA LEU A 399 -16.32 12.32 -0.42
C LEU A 399 -15.06 11.46 -0.39
N TYR A 400 -15.20 10.16 -0.49
CA TYR A 400 -14.08 9.22 -0.46
C TYR A 400 -14.25 8.16 -1.54
N SER A 401 -13.17 7.46 -1.85
CA SER A 401 -13.18 6.35 -2.79
C SER A 401 -12.61 5.10 -2.15
N ARG A 402 -13.32 3.97 -2.29
CA ARG A 402 -12.77 2.65 -2.03
C ARG A 402 -12.10 2.14 -3.29
N GLN A 403 -10.82 1.74 -3.19
CA GLN A 403 -10.15 1.05 -4.28
C GLN A 403 -10.30 -0.46 -4.13
N LEU A 404 -10.64 -1.12 -5.24
CA LEU A 404 -10.65 -2.57 -5.35
C LEU A 404 -9.66 -3.01 -6.44
N VAL A 405 -8.97 -4.12 -6.19
CA VAL A 405 -8.00 -4.70 -7.14
C VAL A 405 -8.50 -6.06 -7.59
N GLU A 406 -8.47 -6.32 -8.88
CA GLU A 406 -8.76 -7.64 -9.45
C GLU A 406 -7.55 -8.09 -10.28
N THR A 407 -7.01 -9.26 -9.96
CA THR A 407 -5.84 -9.84 -10.65
C THR A 407 -6.22 -11.16 -11.33
N PHE A 408 -5.77 -11.38 -12.55
CA PHE A 408 -5.92 -12.66 -13.22
C PHE A 408 -4.57 -13.24 -13.57
N ASN A 409 -4.32 -14.47 -13.12
CA ASN A 409 -3.17 -15.26 -13.54
C ASN A 409 -3.52 -16.75 -13.50
N ASP A 410 -2.73 -17.57 -14.19
CA ASP A 410 -2.98 -19.02 -14.32
C ASP A 410 -2.78 -19.81 -13.01
N ARG A 411 -2.26 -19.18 -11.95
CA ARG A 411 -2.03 -19.80 -10.64
C ARG A 411 -3.12 -19.46 -9.62
N ALA A 412 -3.93 -18.44 -9.89
CA ALA A 412 -5.05 -18.04 -9.05
C ALA A 412 -6.14 -19.12 -9.08
N THR A 413 -6.80 -19.30 -7.95
CA THR A 413 -7.90 -20.22 -7.74
C THR A 413 -9.20 -19.46 -7.48
N GLU A 414 -10.31 -20.17 -7.36
CA GLU A 414 -11.58 -19.58 -6.90
C GLU A 414 -11.69 -19.53 -5.36
N SER A 415 -10.59 -19.83 -4.66
CA SER A 415 -10.45 -19.82 -3.21
C SER A 415 -9.39 -18.79 -2.79
N PHE A 416 -9.18 -18.63 -1.49
CA PHE A 416 -8.14 -17.72 -0.97
C PHE A 416 -6.72 -18.17 -1.35
N ASP A 417 -5.99 -17.31 -2.06
CA ASP A 417 -4.60 -17.43 -2.46
C ASP A 417 -3.76 -16.33 -1.79
N ARG A 418 -3.18 -16.68 -0.64
CA ARG A 418 -2.30 -15.78 0.12
C ARG A 418 -1.30 -15.06 -0.79
N GLY A 419 -1.11 -13.76 -0.59
CA GLY A 419 -0.24 -12.95 -1.45
C GLY A 419 -0.92 -12.33 -2.67
N LEU A 420 -2.14 -12.77 -3.01
CA LEU A 420 -2.96 -12.19 -4.06
C LEU A 420 -4.16 -11.44 -3.46
N GLU A 421 -4.92 -12.10 -2.58
CA GLU A 421 -6.07 -11.51 -1.90
C GLU A 421 -5.69 -10.60 -0.72
N ILE A 422 -6.53 -9.59 -0.50
CA ILE A 422 -6.50 -8.78 0.73
C ILE A 422 -7.90 -8.83 1.35
N LYS A 423 -8.04 -9.59 2.43
CA LYS A 423 -9.28 -9.61 3.22
C LYS A 423 -9.50 -8.24 3.84
N GLN A 424 -10.71 -7.70 3.68
CA GLN A 424 -11.10 -6.48 4.36
C GLN A 424 -11.17 -6.74 5.86
N ASN A 425 -10.40 -5.96 6.61
CA ASN A 425 -10.43 -6.01 8.06
C ASN A 425 -11.72 -5.40 8.60
N GLU A 426 -12.28 -5.96 9.68
CA GLU A 426 -13.51 -5.43 10.31
C GLU A 426 -13.33 -3.96 10.73
N ASN A 427 -12.15 -3.61 11.23
CA ASN A 427 -11.81 -2.24 11.64
C ASN A 427 -11.67 -1.27 10.48
N ASP A 428 -11.59 -1.76 9.23
CA ASP A 428 -11.41 -0.96 8.01
C ASP A 428 -12.69 -0.87 7.16
N LYS A 429 -13.78 -1.56 7.56
CA LYS A 429 -15.10 -1.46 6.92
C LYS A 429 -15.73 -0.09 7.12
N LEU A 430 -16.47 0.39 6.14
CA LEU A 430 -17.13 1.69 6.14
C LEU A 430 -18.65 1.57 6.16
N GLY A 431 -19.33 2.63 6.60
CA GLY A 431 -20.79 2.69 6.56
C GLY A 431 -21.37 2.54 5.15
N SER A 432 -20.80 3.25 4.17
CA SER A 432 -20.99 2.94 2.75
C SER A 432 -19.67 2.40 2.20
N ASP A 433 -19.69 1.24 1.57
CA ASP A 433 -18.45 0.55 1.18
C ASP A 433 -18.66 -0.34 -0.05
N ALA A 434 -17.55 -0.76 -0.67
CA ALA A 434 -17.54 -1.70 -1.77
C ALA A 434 -16.47 -2.78 -1.53
N TYR A 435 -16.77 -4.01 -1.94
CA TYR A 435 -15.85 -5.13 -1.79
C TYR A 435 -16.15 -6.25 -2.79
N TRP A 436 -15.17 -7.12 -2.98
CA TRP A 436 -15.34 -8.42 -3.62
C TRP A 436 -15.77 -9.46 -2.60
N LEU A 437 -16.58 -10.44 -3.02
CA LEU A 437 -16.98 -11.55 -2.16
C LEU A 437 -16.20 -12.81 -2.52
N LEU A 438 -15.51 -13.37 -1.53
CA LEU A 438 -14.84 -14.67 -1.63
C LEU A 438 -15.09 -15.45 -0.35
N GLU A 439 -15.60 -16.69 -0.48
CA GLU A 439 -15.89 -17.57 0.67
C GLU A 439 -16.74 -16.93 1.80
N ASN A 440 -17.71 -16.09 1.42
CA ASN A 440 -18.58 -15.29 2.32
C ASN A 440 -17.87 -14.19 3.13
N GLU A 441 -16.66 -13.82 2.75
CA GLU A 441 -15.87 -12.77 3.38
C GLU A 441 -15.63 -11.63 2.39
N ALA A 442 -15.47 -10.42 2.92
CA ALA A 442 -15.23 -9.22 2.12
C ALA A 442 -13.74 -9.06 1.81
N TYR A 443 -13.41 -8.78 0.55
CA TYR A 443 -12.04 -8.60 0.07
C TYR A 443 -11.89 -7.27 -0.67
N LEU A 444 -10.76 -6.61 -0.45
CA LEU A 444 -10.34 -5.40 -1.15
C LEU A 444 -9.51 -5.71 -2.41
N ALA A 445 -8.89 -6.89 -2.42
CA ALA A 445 -8.22 -7.42 -3.59
C ALA A 445 -8.57 -8.90 -3.73
N GLN A 446 -8.84 -9.32 -4.96
CA GLN A 446 -9.11 -10.70 -5.33
C GLN A 446 -8.29 -11.09 -6.57
N ALA A 447 -7.98 -12.37 -6.69
CA ALA A 447 -7.45 -12.97 -7.90
C ALA A 447 -8.29 -14.16 -8.37
N LEU A 448 -8.37 -14.34 -9.68
CA LEU A 448 -9.13 -15.41 -10.32
C LEU A 448 -8.41 -15.92 -11.58
N PRO A 449 -8.62 -17.19 -11.98
CA PRO A 449 -8.22 -17.64 -13.30
C PRO A 449 -9.06 -16.92 -14.36
N PHE A 450 -8.40 -16.29 -15.34
CA PHE A 450 -9.12 -15.47 -16.33
C PHE A 450 -10.06 -16.31 -17.20
N ASN A 451 -11.30 -15.85 -17.34
CA ASN A 451 -12.25 -16.37 -18.30
C ASN A 451 -13.14 -15.23 -18.81
N GLU A 452 -13.16 -15.01 -20.13
CA GLU A 452 -13.91 -13.91 -20.74
C GLU A 452 -15.43 -13.99 -20.51
N ALA A 453 -15.98 -15.17 -20.22
CA ALA A 453 -17.39 -15.36 -19.91
C ALA A 453 -17.71 -15.21 -18.40
N MET A 454 -16.72 -14.92 -17.56
CA MET A 454 -16.93 -14.81 -16.12
C MET A 454 -17.67 -13.52 -15.76
N LYS A 455 -18.35 -13.58 -14.61
CA LYS A 455 -19.07 -12.48 -14.00
C LYS A 455 -18.58 -12.36 -12.58
N ILE A 456 -18.04 -11.21 -12.23
CA ILE A 456 -17.42 -10.96 -10.92
C ILE A 456 -18.38 -10.09 -10.12
N PRO A 457 -19.08 -10.62 -9.11
CA PRO A 457 -20.02 -9.84 -8.32
C PRO A 457 -19.32 -8.68 -7.61
N LEU A 458 -19.86 -7.47 -7.75
CA LEU A 458 -19.42 -6.30 -7.00
C LEU A 458 -20.45 -6.01 -5.90
N HIS A 459 -20.02 -6.14 -4.65
CA HIS A 459 -20.89 -5.85 -3.51
C HIS A 459 -20.75 -4.38 -3.13
N ILE A 460 -21.89 -3.70 -2.98
CA ILE A 460 -21.94 -2.30 -2.55
C ILE A 460 -22.92 -2.16 -1.38
N THR A 461 -22.46 -1.57 -0.28
CA THR A 461 -23.27 -1.19 0.88
C THR A 461 -23.45 0.32 0.90
N ILE A 462 -24.67 0.80 1.15
CA ILE A 462 -25.01 2.22 1.21
C ILE A 462 -25.71 2.53 2.53
N ALA A 463 -25.10 3.36 3.36
CA ALA A 463 -25.67 3.77 4.65
C ALA A 463 -26.81 4.79 4.53
N ASN A 464 -26.71 5.72 3.57
CA ASN A 464 -27.70 6.77 3.32
C ASN A 464 -27.80 7.00 1.81
N ASP A 465 -28.98 7.37 1.31
CA ASP A 465 -29.21 7.64 -0.11
C ASP A 465 -28.14 8.58 -0.68
N MET A 466 -27.41 8.13 -1.71
CA MET A 466 -26.27 8.88 -2.24
C MET A 466 -25.89 8.51 -3.67
N PRO A 467 -25.22 9.42 -4.40
CA PRO A 467 -24.57 9.07 -5.66
C PRO A 467 -23.36 8.17 -5.41
N VAL A 468 -23.24 7.14 -6.24
CA VAL A 468 -22.07 6.26 -6.36
C VAL A 468 -21.50 6.40 -7.76
N ASN A 469 -20.19 6.55 -7.85
CA ASN A 469 -19.46 6.58 -9.11
C ASN A 469 -18.40 5.46 -9.12
N ILE A 470 -18.39 4.66 -10.18
CA ILE A 470 -17.44 3.57 -10.39
C ILE A 470 -16.61 3.93 -11.61
N LYS A 471 -15.28 3.96 -11.43
CA LYS A 471 -14.33 4.25 -12.50
C LYS A 471 -13.14 3.32 -12.48
N ILE A 472 -12.49 3.18 -13.63
CA ILE A 472 -11.24 2.43 -13.74
C ILE A 472 -10.06 3.32 -13.33
N ALA A 473 -9.20 2.81 -12.45
CA ALA A 473 -8.02 3.51 -11.96
C ALA A 473 -6.75 3.05 -12.70
N ASP A 474 -6.69 1.77 -13.06
CA ASP A 474 -5.55 1.12 -13.69
C ASP A 474 -6.00 -0.12 -14.47
N VAL A 475 -5.34 -0.41 -15.59
CA VAL A 475 -5.55 -1.61 -16.42
C VAL A 475 -4.21 -2.06 -16.97
N GLN A 476 -3.87 -3.33 -16.74
CA GLN A 476 -2.61 -3.93 -17.16
C GLN A 476 -2.83 -5.25 -17.88
N ASN A 477 -2.16 -5.41 -19.02
CA ASN A 477 -2.13 -6.64 -19.83
C ASN A 477 -3.51 -7.15 -20.29
N PHE A 478 -4.47 -6.24 -20.46
CA PHE A 478 -5.71 -6.49 -21.21
C PHE A 478 -5.52 -6.12 -22.67
N ASP A 479 -6.05 -6.94 -23.58
CA ASP A 479 -6.09 -6.60 -25.00
C ASP A 479 -6.95 -5.36 -25.20
N SER A 480 -6.58 -4.48 -26.14
CA SER A 480 -7.27 -3.19 -26.33
C SER A 480 -8.74 -3.33 -26.74
N ASP A 481 -9.11 -4.48 -27.30
CA ASP A 481 -10.46 -4.83 -27.73
C ASP A 481 -11.23 -5.68 -26.72
N LEU A 482 -10.63 -6.02 -25.57
CA LEU A 482 -11.28 -6.72 -24.48
C LEU A 482 -11.87 -5.69 -23.48
N PRO A 483 -13.19 -5.44 -23.50
CA PRO A 483 -13.81 -4.44 -22.65
C PRO A 483 -13.92 -4.91 -21.21
N ILE A 484 -13.93 -3.95 -20.28
CA ILE A 484 -14.26 -4.18 -18.87
C ILE A 484 -15.58 -3.45 -18.59
N PHE A 485 -16.68 -4.19 -18.55
CA PHE A 485 -17.99 -3.64 -18.27
C PHE A 485 -18.33 -3.71 -16.79
N ILE A 486 -18.97 -2.67 -16.27
CA ILE A 486 -19.89 -2.83 -15.14
C ILE A 486 -21.29 -3.11 -15.71
N HIS A 487 -21.95 -4.11 -15.16
CA HIS A 487 -23.32 -4.48 -15.51
C HIS A 487 -24.23 -4.22 -14.30
N ASP A 488 -25.21 -3.33 -14.48
CA ASP A 488 -26.31 -3.15 -13.53
C ASP A 488 -27.46 -4.07 -13.91
N LYS A 489 -27.57 -5.22 -13.23
CA LYS A 489 -28.57 -6.26 -13.47
C LYS A 489 -30.01 -5.80 -13.20
N THR A 490 -30.21 -4.68 -12.50
CA THR A 490 -31.56 -4.13 -12.29
C THR A 490 -32.06 -3.39 -13.53
N THR A 491 -31.16 -2.72 -14.25
CA THR A 491 -31.47 -1.96 -15.47
C THR A 491 -31.04 -2.66 -16.75
N ASP A 492 -30.34 -3.81 -16.63
CA ASP A 492 -29.70 -4.55 -17.72
C ASP A 492 -28.72 -3.67 -18.54
N LEU A 493 -28.10 -2.69 -17.88
CA LEU A 493 -27.20 -1.71 -18.49
C LEU A 493 -25.75 -2.16 -18.34
N TYR A 494 -25.04 -2.25 -19.47
CA TYR A 494 -23.60 -2.48 -19.54
C TYR A 494 -22.89 -1.17 -19.86
N VAL A 495 -21.94 -0.77 -19.02
CA VAL A 495 -21.08 0.41 -19.24
C VAL A 495 -19.62 -0.01 -19.30
N ASN A 496 -18.94 0.26 -20.41
CA ASN A 496 -17.52 -0.02 -20.56
C ASN A 496 -16.71 1.00 -19.74
N LEU A 497 -16.16 0.54 -18.62
CA LEU A 497 -15.40 1.36 -17.67
C LEU A 497 -14.08 1.89 -18.24
N GLN A 498 -13.59 1.31 -19.35
CA GLN A 498 -12.42 1.85 -20.07
C GLN A 498 -12.78 3.04 -20.97
N SER A 499 -14.06 3.24 -21.28
CA SER A 499 -14.54 4.33 -22.14
C SER A 499 -15.19 5.46 -21.34
N GLN A 500 -15.89 5.13 -20.25
CA GLN A 500 -16.56 6.11 -19.39
C GLN A 500 -16.81 5.56 -17.99
N ASP A 501 -16.96 6.47 -17.02
CA ASP A 501 -17.37 6.12 -15.66
C ASP A 501 -18.85 5.70 -15.60
N PHE A 502 -19.21 4.89 -14.61
CA PHE A 502 -20.60 4.57 -14.29
C PHE A 502 -21.06 5.36 -13.07
N SER A 503 -22.20 6.05 -13.18
CA SER A 503 -22.76 6.85 -12.10
C SER A 503 -24.22 6.47 -11.85
N VAL A 504 -24.58 6.29 -10.58
CA VAL A 504 -25.94 5.92 -10.17
C VAL A 504 -26.26 6.50 -8.79
N ASN A 505 -27.51 6.91 -8.58
CA ASN A 505 -28.00 7.22 -7.23
C ASN A 505 -28.58 5.94 -6.61
N LEU A 506 -28.12 5.60 -5.42
CA LEU A 506 -28.56 4.42 -4.68
C LEU A 506 -29.23 4.84 -3.38
N ASP A 507 -30.37 4.21 -3.09
CA ASP A 507 -31.01 4.29 -1.78
C ASP A 507 -30.20 3.50 -0.75
N ALA A 508 -30.39 3.77 0.54
CA ALA A 508 -29.77 3.01 1.62
C ALA A 508 -30.10 1.51 1.52
N GLY A 509 -29.07 0.65 1.57
CA GLY A 509 -29.25 -0.79 1.42
C GLY A 509 -27.96 -1.56 1.09
N ASN A 510 -28.11 -2.87 0.95
CA ASN A 510 -27.04 -3.79 0.55
C ASN A 510 -27.33 -4.31 -0.86
N TYR A 511 -26.44 -3.99 -1.80
CA TYR A 511 -26.53 -4.39 -3.20
C TYR A 511 -25.53 -5.51 -3.47
N THR A 512 -25.92 -6.74 -3.16
CA THR A 512 -25.07 -7.95 -3.36
C THR A 512 -25.31 -8.64 -4.70
N GLU A 513 -26.44 -8.36 -5.36
CA GLU A 513 -26.88 -9.07 -6.58
C GLU A 513 -27.07 -8.15 -7.78
N ARG A 514 -26.85 -6.84 -7.61
CA ARG A 514 -27.16 -5.82 -8.61
C ARG A 514 -26.01 -5.57 -9.57
N PHE A 515 -24.78 -5.51 -9.07
CA PHE A 515 -23.63 -5.09 -9.85
C PHE A 515 -22.68 -6.27 -10.08
N GLU A 516 -22.19 -6.40 -11.31
CA GLU A 516 -21.14 -7.37 -11.65
C GLU A 516 -20.19 -6.77 -12.69
N VAL A 517 -18.90 -7.11 -12.59
CA VAL A 517 -17.93 -6.84 -13.65
C VAL A 517 -17.95 -7.98 -14.65
N THR A 518 -17.98 -7.66 -15.94
CA THR A 518 -18.01 -8.64 -17.04
C THR A 518 -17.09 -8.20 -18.18
N PHE A 519 -16.63 -9.15 -18.99
CA PHE A 519 -15.77 -8.88 -20.14
C PHE A 519 -16.50 -8.97 -21.49
N ARG A 520 -17.79 -9.28 -21.43
CA ARG A 520 -18.71 -9.34 -22.57
C ARG A 520 -20.06 -8.85 -22.10
N ALA A 521 -20.75 -8.11 -22.95
CA ALA A 521 -22.17 -7.88 -22.74
C ALA A 521 -22.93 -9.14 -23.17
N ASP A 522 -23.79 -9.68 -22.31
CA ASP A 522 -24.65 -10.84 -22.66
C ASP A 522 -25.78 -10.46 -23.64
N VAL A 523 -25.78 -9.22 -24.15
CA VAL A 523 -26.87 -8.69 -24.95
C VAL A 523 -26.63 -8.98 -26.43
N THR A 524 -27.50 -9.81 -27.01
CA THR A 524 -27.93 -9.66 -28.40
C THR A 524 -28.44 -8.23 -28.60
N LEU A 525 -27.58 -7.32 -29.07
CA LEU A 525 -27.91 -5.90 -29.32
C LEU A 525 -28.66 -5.24 -28.15
N ALA A 526 -27.96 -4.56 -27.24
CA ALA A 526 -28.61 -3.57 -26.38
C ALA A 526 -29.46 -2.66 -27.29
N THR A 527 -30.79 -2.73 -27.15
CA THR A 527 -31.67 -1.93 -27.99
C THR A 527 -31.39 -0.47 -27.63
N GLU A 528 -30.96 0.31 -28.63
CA GLU A 528 -30.75 1.77 -28.54
C GLU A 528 -31.97 2.53 -27.98
N GLU A 529 -33.09 1.85 -27.78
CA GLU A 529 -34.29 2.30 -27.09
C GLU A 529 -34.02 2.86 -25.69
N HIS A 530 -33.04 2.35 -24.92
CA HIS A 530 -32.75 2.86 -23.58
C HIS A 530 -31.80 4.08 -23.57
N LEU A 531 -30.93 4.22 -24.58
CA LEU A 531 -30.03 5.38 -24.70
C LEU A 531 -30.80 6.65 -25.08
N VAL A 532 -31.94 6.50 -25.75
CA VAL A 532 -32.85 7.59 -26.14
C VAL A 532 -33.47 8.30 -24.93
N ASP A 533 -33.62 7.61 -23.80
CA ASP A 533 -34.15 8.19 -22.56
C ASP A 533 -33.24 9.29 -21.97
N SER A 534 -31.95 9.30 -22.34
CA SER A 534 -30.98 10.34 -21.95
C SER A 534 -31.06 11.63 -22.78
N MET A 535 -31.80 11.62 -23.89
CA MET A 535 -31.97 12.80 -24.75
C MET A 535 -32.98 13.78 -24.17
N ASP A 536 -32.81 15.08 -24.47
CA ASP A 536 -33.80 16.10 -24.11
C ASP A 536 -33.90 17.20 -25.19
N ALA A 537 -34.95 18.03 -25.13
CA ALA A 537 -35.08 19.20 -26.00
C ALA A 537 -35.59 20.41 -25.22
N ILE A 538 -34.87 21.52 -25.32
CA ILE A 538 -35.10 22.74 -24.55
C ILE A 538 -35.22 23.92 -25.52
N GLN A 539 -36.31 24.68 -25.40
CA GLN A 539 -36.54 25.90 -26.16
C GLN A 539 -36.08 27.13 -25.38
N ASN A 540 -35.22 27.96 -25.98
CA ASN A 540 -34.88 29.28 -25.49
C ASN A 540 -35.66 30.35 -26.26
N ASN A 541 -36.72 30.88 -25.62
CA ASN A 541 -37.60 31.90 -26.19
C ASN A 541 -37.00 33.32 -26.23
N THR A 542 -35.88 33.56 -25.54
CA THR A 542 -35.19 34.86 -25.64
C THR A 542 -34.33 34.95 -26.90
N THR A 543 -33.77 33.82 -27.33
CA THR A 543 -32.85 33.76 -28.48
C THR A 543 -33.46 33.12 -29.72
N ASP A 544 -34.70 32.64 -29.65
CA ASP A 544 -35.36 31.86 -30.71
C ASP A 544 -34.55 30.62 -31.13
N ILE A 545 -33.99 29.89 -30.16
CA ILE A 545 -33.17 28.68 -30.41
C ILE A 545 -33.75 27.49 -29.66
N LEU A 546 -33.99 26.41 -30.41
CA LEU A 546 -34.25 25.07 -29.90
C LEU A 546 -32.93 24.32 -29.77
N LYS A 547 -32.64 23.78 -28.59
CA LYS A 547 -31.48 22.90 -28.35
C LYS A 547 -31.95 21.47 -28.08
N VAL A 548 -31.49 20.52 -28.90
CA VAL A 548 -31.70 19.09 -28.71
C VAL A 548 -30.43 18.48 -28.12
N LEU A 549 -30.50 17.96 -26.90
CA LEU A 549 -29.39 17.38 -26.17
C LEU A 549 -29.24 15.90 -26.51
N ASN A 550 -28.00 15.48 -26.76
CA ASN A 550 -27.61 14.12 -27.11
C ASN A 550 -26.38 13.70 -26.27
N PRO A 551 -26.50 13.56 -24.94
CA PRO A 551 -25.36 13.35 -24.04
C PRO A 551 -24.57 12.07 -24.37
N SER A 552 -25.25 11.08 -24.94
CA SER A 552 -24.72 9.77 -25.30
C SER A 552 -24.11 9.71 -26.72
N ASN A 553 -23.98 10.86 -27.42
CA ASN A 553 -23.43 10.96 -28.78
C ASN A 553 -24.05 9.97 -29.78
N LEU A 554 -25.37 9.79 -29.71
CA LEU A 554 -26.11 8.92 -30.62
C LEU A 554 -26.11 9.50 -32.03
N ASP A 555 -26.08 8.63 -33.04
CA ASP A 555 -26.12 9.04 -34.44
C ASP A 555 -27.54 9.42 -34.86
N ILE A 556 -27.78 10.73 -35.01
CA ILE A 556 -29.10 11.29 -35.32
C ILE A 556 -29.25 11.51 -36.83
N LYS A 557 -30.04 10.65 -37.46
CA LYS A 557 -30.41 10.75 -38.87
C LYS A 557 -31.25 11.99 -39.21
N SER A 558 -32.16 12.38 -38.31
CA SER A 558 -32.98 13.58 -38.51
C SER A 558 -33.58 14.14 -37.23
N ILE A 559 -33.74 15.46 -37.18
CA ILE A 559 -34.52 16.19 -36.17
C ILE A 559 -35.65 16.92 -36.90
N LEU A 560 -36.89 16.61 -36.52
CA LEU A 560 -38.11 17.17 -37.11
C LEU A 560 -38.90 17.90 -36.03
N VAL A 561 -39.52 19.03 -36.39
CA VAL A 561 -40.43 19.76 -35.48
C VAL A 561 -41.78 19.88 -36.14
N TYR A 562 -42.84 19.57 -35.38
CA TYR A 562 -44.24 19.61 -35.81
C TYR A 562 -45.05 20.60 -34.99
N ASP A 563 -45.99 21.30 -35.61
CA ASP A 563 -47.03 22.05 -34.91
C ASP A 563 -48.14 21.12 -34.37
N VAL A 564 -49.08 21.67 -33.59
CA VAL A 564 -50.20 20.92 -33.00
C VAL A 564 -51.16 20.29 -34.02
N SER A 565 -51.15 20.75 -35.28
CA SER A 565 -51.94 20.15 -36.36
C SER A 565 -51.23 18.97 -37.02
N GLY A 566 -50.00 18.67 -36.61
CA GLY A 566 -49.15 17.63 -37.20
C GLY A 566 -48.41 18.10 -38.46
N LYS A 567 -48.46 19.39 -38.79
CA LYS A 567 -47.70 19.94 -39.92
C LYS A 567 -46.24 20.09 -39.50
N GLN A 568 -45.34 19.54 -40.32
CA GLN A 568 -43.90 19.69 -40.14
C GLN A 568 -43.47 21.13 -40.46
N VAL A 569 -42.73 21.75 -39.54
CA VAL A 569 -42.30 23.16 -39.63
C VAL A 569 -40.78 23.33 -39.65
N ILE A 570 -40.00 22.38 -39.11
CA ILE A 570 -38.53 22.36 -39.20
C ILE A 570 -38.06 20.96 -39.59
N THR A 571 -36.95 20.90 -40.31
CA THR A 571 -36.24 19.67 -40.67
C THR A 571 -34.75 19.92 -40.66
N GLU A 572 -34.04 19.16 -39.84
CA GLU A 572 -32.59 19.15 -39.76
C GLU A 572 -32.08 17.72 -39.97
N ARG A 573 -30.97 17.58 -40.69
CA ARG A 573 -30.30 16.30 -40.94
C ARG A 573 -28.81 16.50 -40.66
N PRO A 574 -28.40 16.30 -39.39
CA PRO A 574 -27.00 16.47 -39.03
C PRO A 574 -26.09 15.58 -39.87
N ASN A 575 -24.92 16.11 -40.23
CA ASN A 575 -23.89 15.33 -40.94
C ASN A 575 -22.79 14.80 -39.98
N ASP A 576 -22.75 15.33 -38.75
CA ASP A 576 -21.76 14.99 -37.74
C ASP A 576 -22.46 14.66 -36.42
N ILE A 577 -21.88 13.73 -35.67
CA ILE A 577 -22.34 13.37 -34.33
C ILE A 577 -21.95 14.49 -33.37
N SER A 578 -22.94 15.04 -32.66
CA SER A 578 -22.75 16.09 -31.67
C SER A 578 -23.49 15.75 -30.38
N ASN A 579 -22.94 16.24 -29.25
CA ASN A 579 -23.58 16.14 -27.94
C ASN A 579 -24.80 17.08 -27.80
N ALA A 580 -24.98 18.02 -28.72
CA ALA A 580 -26.17 18.84 -28.85
C ALA A 580 -26.34 19.43 -30.26
N TYR A 581 -27.59 19.70 -30.65
CA TYR A 581 -27.95 20.33 -31.93
C TYR A 581 -28.79 21.58 -31.67
N GLU A 582 -28.51 22.66 -32.38
CA GLU A 582 -29.19 23.95 -32.22
C GLU A 582 -29.93 24.34 -33.51
N LEU A 583 -31.23 24.62 -33.38
CA LEU A 583 -32.11 24.95 -34.51
C LEU A 583 -32.78 26.30 -34.26
N SER A 584 -32.84 27.17 -35.26
CA SER A 584 -33.54 28.46 -35.13
C SER A 584 -35.05 28.28 -35.21
N THR A 585 -35.78 28.88 -34.27
CA THR A 585 -37.24 28.90 -34.22
C THR A 585 -37.85 30.25 -34.57
N LYS A 586 -37.04 31.21 -35.02
CA LYS A 586 -37.44 32.63 -35.21
C LYS A 586 -38.62 32.86 -36.15
N GLN A 587 -38.87 31.93 -37.07
CA GLN A 587 -39.95 32.01 -38.06
C GLN A 587 -41.24 31.29 -37.62
N LEU A 588 -41.23 30.67 -36.44
CA LEU A 588 -42.38 29.94 -35.91
C LEU A 588 -43.25 30.88 -35.07
N SER A 589 -44.57 30.70 -35.16
CA SER A 589 -45.52 31.43 -34.31
C SER A 589 -45.49 30.90 -32.89
N THR A 590 -45.86 31.74 -31.91
CA THR A 590 -46.15 31.33 -30.52
C THR A 590 -47.08 30.11 -30.50
N GLY A 591 -46.68 29.04 -29.81
CA GLY A 591 -47.46 27.81 -29.74
C GLY A 591 -46.71 26.61 -29.15
N VAL A 592 -47.42 25.49 -29.08
CA VAL A 592 -46.88 24.20 -28.67
C VAL A 592 -46.37 23.44 -29.89
N TYR A 593 -45.19 22.86 -29.78
CA TYR A 593 -44.56 22.07 -30.83
C TYR A 593 -44.08 20.72 -30.30
N ILE A 594 -43.91 19.75 -31.20
CA ILE A 594 -43.36 18.43 -30.90
C ILE A 594 -42.05 18.28 -31.66
N VAL A 595 -40.96 18.10 -30.93
CA VAL A 595 -39.63 17.76 -31.45
C VAL A 595 -39.53 16.25 -31.53
N LYS A 596 -39.09 15.74 -32.68
CA LYS A 596 -38.82 14.33 -32.93
C LYS A 596 -37.42 14.15 -33.48
N ALA A 597 -36.53 13.50 -32.73
CA ALA A 597 -35.25 13.06 -33.26
C ALA A 597 -35.32 11.58 -33.62
N THR A 598 -34.82 11.20 -34.79
CA THR A 598 -34.81 9.82 -35.29
C THR A 598 -33.36 9.39 -35.48
N LEU A 599 -32.99 8.29 -34.84
CA LEU A 599 -31.68 7.66 -34.96
C LEU A 599 -31.58 6.85 -36.26
N ASP A 600 -30.37 6.41 -36.59
CA ASP A 600 -30.13 5.69 -37.85
C ASP A 600 -30.83 4.33 -37.93
N ASN A 601 -31.03 3.68 -36.78
CA ASN A 601 -31.82 2.46 -36.64
C ASN A 601 -33.36 2.68 -36.64
N ASN A 602 -33.82 3.93 -36.82
CA ASN A 602 -35.21 4.39 -36.77
C ASN A 602 -35.87 4.49 -35.38
N THR A 603 -35.12 4.34 -34.29
CA THR A 603 -35.61 4.65 -32.94
C THR A 603 -35.83 6.16 -32.80
N THR A 604 -36.85 6.58 -32.03
CA THR A 604 -37.26 7.99 -32.00
C THR A 604 -37.40 8.57 -30.59
N PHE A 605 -36.72 9.68 -30.34
CA PHE A 605 -36.96 10.59 -29.23
C PHE A 605 -38.11 11.56 -29.58
N ASN A 606 -39.04 11.81 -28.65
CA ASN A 606 -40.09 12.81 -28.84
C ASN A 606 -40.25 13.70 -27.59
N LYS A 607 -40.29 15.03 -27.76
CA LYS A 607 -40.49 15.99 -26.67
C LYS A 607 -41.40 17.13 -27.08
N LYS A 608 -42.31 17.49 -26.19
CA LYS A 608 -43.16 18.69 -26.34
C LYS A 608 -42.41 19.92 -25.83
N ILE A 609 -42.42 20.99 -26.62
CA ILE A 609 -41.84 22.29 -26.27
C ILE A 609 -42.86 23.42 -26.47
N ILE A 610 -42.62 24.57 -25.85
CA ILE A 610 -43.44 25.78 -25.98
C ILE A 610 -42.55 26.90 -26.54
N ILE A 611 -42.94 27.42 -27.70
CA ILE A 611 -42.31 28.59 -28.33
C ILE A 611 -43.19 29.80 -28.02
N ASN A 612 -42.61 30.87 -27.47
CA ASN A 612 -43.34 32.06 -27.03
C ASN A 612 -43.12 33.26 -27.93
#